data_AF-A0AAW5R0A7-F1
#
_entry.id   AF-A0AAW5R0A7-F1
#
_cell.length_a   1.000
_cell.length_b   1.000
_cell.length_c   1.000
_cell.angle_alpha   90.00
_cell.angle_beta   90.00
_cell.angle_gamma   90.00
#
_symmetry.space_group_name_H-M   'P 1'
#
loop_
_entity.id
_entity.type
_entity.pdbx_description
1 polymer ?
#
loop_
_entity_poly.entity_id
_entity_poly.type
_entity_poly.pdbx_seq_one_letter_code
_entity_poly.pdbx_strand_id
1 'polypeptide(L)'
;MTGPESASPEGGFGGFGGFGGFGGFGGFGGFGGFGGFGGFGGFGGFGGFGGAPAFDSPLVVNALITNRDGIAGTWIPVTAAIQENEQEYDAYLGRLSPAVRGSLFMFELASRLGYTFEPTGADTGAAHVWHLQLTQGGTGLVPPDAAYKPLATLIRPTMATFKAQLNLIANYADLRPDRAAEVISQLATPTEFLRSIAYINPSRTPYTIELLSVAQGLANLVEMRFKYALACKRPIEFSPQIQPMILTPTHGSLPSGHATESFTLARTLLLLLRDAGVVPYDDTIWSVMLMRQAARIAINRTVAGVHFPVDSVAGAILGLTLGVYFAGRCTSLGNALKGWTFNGTEYPATADFDWTLLYNTATETQTGQDDWATETTSALDANDLRSAPLAWLWHHAKQEWLDLVDEGA
;
A
#
# COMPACT_ATOMS: atom_id res chain seq x y z
N MET A 1 25.12 64.52 -16.37
CA MET A 1 25.87 63.36 -16.91
C MET A 1 26.98 63.07 -15.91
N THR A 2 26.64 62.23 -14.92
CA THR A 2 27.22 60.88 -14.71
C THR A 2 28.57 60.95 -13.99
N GLY A 3 28.50 60.69 -12.68
CA GLY A 3 29.63 60.71 -11.75
C GLY A 3 30.55 59.48 -11.85
N PRO A 4 31.65 59.48 -11.08
CA PRO A 4 32.73 58.51 -11.22
C PRO A 4 32.58 57.27 -10.33
N GLU A 5 33.31 56.23 -10.74
CA GLU A 5 33.50 54.91 -10.15
C GLU A 5 34.39 54.87 -8.88
N SER A 6 34.48 53.65 -8.33
CA SER A 6 35.43 53.09 -7.34
C SER A 6 35.01 53.10 -5.87
N ALA A 7 35.40 52.17 -4.99
CA ALA A 7 35.61 50.72 -5.00
C ALA A 7 36.13 50.34 -3.58
N SER A 8 35.62 49.24 -3.00
CA SER A 8 36.27 48.34 -2.01
C SER A 8 36.25 48.73 -0.49
N PRO A 9 36.61 47.81 0.45
CA PRO A 9 35.66 47.28 1.44
C PRO A 9 36.14 47.35 2.91
N GLU A 10 35.21 47.32 3.87
CA GLU A 10 35.45 47.00 5.29
C GLU A 10 34.57 45.78 5.61
N GLY A 11 34.97 44.66 6.21
CA GLY A 11 36.00 44.42 7.20
C GLY A 11 35.33 44.26 8.58
N GLY A 12 35.20 43.02 9.09
CA GLY A 12 34.95 42.80 10.53
C GLY A 12 34.01 41.64 10.93
N PHE A 13 34.61 40.52 11.32
CA PHE A 13 34.02 39.40 12.06
C PHE A 13 33.67 39.79 13.52
N GLY A 14 32.67 39.12 14.12
CA GLY A 14 32.60 38.94 15.58
C GLY A 14 31.24 38.46 16.12
N GLY A 15 31.23 37.31 16.83
CA GLY A 15 30.18 37.00 17.83
C GLY A 15 29.66 35.57 17.89
N PHE A 16 30.43 34.64 18.46
CA PHE A 16 29.94 33.35 19.00
C PHE A 16 29.26 33.56 20.37
N GLY A 17 28.25 32.75 20.69
CA GLY A 17 27.82 32.51 22.07
C GLY A 17 26.42 31.94 22.22
N GLY A 18 26.31 30.69 22.69
CA GLY A 18 25.03 30.08 23.09
C GLY A 18 25.01 28.55 23.17
N PHE A 19 25.93 27.94 23.92
CA PHE A 19 25.84 26.53 24.34
C PHE A 19 24.79 26.37 25.45
N GLY A 20 24.02 25.28 25.39
CA GLY A 20 23.17 24.80 26.47
C GLY A 20 22.72 23.37 26.17
N GLY A 21 23.53 22.39 26.55
CA GLY A 21 23.25 20.98 26.36
C GLY A 21 22.55 20.33 27.56
N PHE A 22 21.90 19.20 27.28
CA PHE A 22 21.76 17.98 28.08
C PHE A 22 21.49 16.88 27.03
N GLY A 23 22.37 15.92 26.76
CA GLY A 23 22.75 14.80 27.63
C GLY A 23 21.59 13.80 27.67
N GLY A 24 21.61 12.60 27.07
CA GLY A 24 22.69 11.71 26.64
C GLY A 24 22.48 10.37 27.34
N PHE A 25 22.13 9.31 26.61
CA PHE A 25 22.30 7.86 26.85
C PHE A 25 21.83 7.18 25.56
N GLY A 26 22.55 6.34 24.81
CA GLY A 26 23.69 5.49 25.13
C GLY A 26 23.24 4.02 25.00
N GLY A 27 23.64 3.32 23.93
CA GLY A 27 23.41 1.87 23.80
C GLY A 27 23.56 1.33 22.38
N PHE A 28 24.74 0.79 22.07
CA PHE A 28 25.06 0.01 20.88
C PHE A 28 24.28 -1.32 20.82
N GLY A 29 23.98 -1.80 19.61
CA GLY A 29 23.94 -3.24 19.29
C GLY A 29 22.67 -3.74 18.58
N GLY A 30 22.84 -4.29 17.38
CA GLY A 30 21.93 -5.28 16.79
C GLY A 30 21.23 -4.83 15.50
N PHE A 31 21.60 -5.45 14.39
CA PHE A 31 20.82 -5.46 13.15
C PHE A 31 19.37 -5.89 13.41
N GLY A 32 18.41 -5.19 12.81
CA GLY A 32 17.05 -5.67 12.58
C GLY A 32 15.93 -4.74 13.04
N GLY A 33 15.04 -4.37 12.11
CA GLY A 33 13.68 -3.96 12.41
C GLY A 33 13.38 -2.48 12.19
N PHE A 34 12.89 -2.14 10.99
CA PHE A 34 12.13 -0.92 10.75
C PHE A 34 10.94 -0.86 11.73
N GLY A 35 10.95 0.16 12.58
CA GLY A 35 9.88 0.41 13.54
C GLY A 35 10.07 1.79 14.17
N GLY A 36 9.51 2.82 13.53
CA GLY A 36 9.48 4.16 14.09
C GLY A 36 9.43 5.25 13.02
N PHE A 37 8.23 5.58 12.55
CA PHE A 37 7.69 6.94 12.43
C PHE A 37 6.31 6.84 11.76
N GLY A 38 5.26 6.87 12.59
CA GLY A 38 3.93 7.23 12.13
C GLY A 38 3.86 8.74 12.00
N GLY A 39 3.37 9.22 10.85
CA GLY A 39 2.97 10.61 10.66
C GLY A 39 3.72 11.35 9.56
N PHE A 40 3.57 10.93 8.31
CA PHE A 40 3.49 11.83 7.15
C PHE A 40 2.76 11.08 6.03
N GLY A 41 1.74 11.71 5.44
CA GLY A 41 1.19 11.27 4.17
C GLY A 41 2.22 11.39 3.04
N GLY A 42 2.01 10.60 1.99
CA GLY A 42 2.83 10.55 0.78
C GLY A 42 3.80 9.36 0.82
N PHE A 43 4.03 8.59 -0.24
CA PHE A 43 4.45 9.09 -1.56
C PHE A 43 5.30 10.38 -1.57
N GLY A 44 5.82 10.80 -0.40
CA GLY A 44 6.73 11.93 -0.19
C GLY A 44 8.14 11.45 0.20
N GLY A 45 8.46 10.19 -0.09
CA GLY A 45 9.74 9.54 0.20
C GLY A 45 10.41 8.93 -1.03
N PHE A 46 10.07 9.34 -2.25
CA PHE A 46 10.92 9.05 -3.43
C PHE A 46 12.18 9.94 -3.48
N GLY A 47 12.39 10.81 -2.47
CA GLY A 47 13.52 11.74 -2.37
C GLY A 47 14.60 11.35 -1.35
N GLY A 48 14.71 10.07 -0.98
CA GLY A 48 15.69 9.59 0.00
C GLY A 48 16.03 8.12 -0.20
N PHE A 49 16.41 7.74 -1.43
CA PHE A 49 17.01 6.43 -1.68
C PHE A 49 18.30 6.31 -0.84
N GLY A 50 18.23 5.47 0.19
CA GLY A 50 19.35 5.20 1.08
C GLY A 50 19.60 6.34 2.05
N GLY A 51 19.16 6.19 3.31
CA GLY A 51 20.06 6.61 4.37
C GLY A 51 21.35 5.83 4.12
N ALA A 52 22.35 6.50 3.54
CA ALA A 52 23.60 5.86 3.17
C ALA A 52 24.05 5.07 4.40
N PRO A 53 24.12 3.74 4.33
CA PRO A 53 24.81 3.02 5.37
C PRO A 53 26.23 3.59 5.38
N ALA A 54 26.91 3.56 6.52
CA ALA A 54 28.25 4.12 6.67
C ALA A 54 29.35 3.45 5.77
N PHE A 55 28.96 2.75 4.71
CA PHE A 55 29.82 2.17 3.67
C PHE A 55 30.66 3.24 2.97
N ASP A 56 30.05 4.37 2.58
CA ASP A 56 30.74 5.46 1.85
C ASP A 56 31.26 6.57 2.79
N SER A 57 31.77 6.18 3.96
CA SER A 57 32.42 7.16 4.85
C SER A 57 33.63 7.79 4.15
N PRO A 58 33.97 9.07 4.41
CA PRO A 58 35.15 9.71 3.81
C PRO A 58 36.45 8.92 4.03
N LEU A 59 36.55 8.19 5.16
CA LEU A 59 37.67 7.30 5.43
C LEU A 59 37.73 6.13 4.44
N VAL A 60 36.60 5.41 4.26
CA VAL A 60 36.52 4.27 3.34
C VAL A 60 36.74 4.74 1.90
N VAL A 61 36.14 5.86 1.50
CA VAL A 61 36.32 6.44 0.16
C VAL A 61 37.79 6.75 -0.12
N ASN A 62 38.48 7.44 0.80
CA ASN A 62 39.91 7.73 0.63
C ASN A 62 40.78 6.46 0.66
N ALA A 63 40.44 5.49 1.50
CA ALA A 63 41.12 4.20 1.52
C ALA A 63 40.96 3.45 0.18
N LEU A 64 39.77 3.46 -0.43
CA LEU A 64 39.52 2.85 -1.75
C LEU A 64 40.30 3.57 -2.87
N ILE A 65 40.40 4.90 -2.82
CA ILE A 65 41.20 5.69 -3.78
C ILE A 65 42.68 5.26 -3.70
N THR A 66 43.27 5.35 -2.51
CA THR A 66 44.68 5.01 -2.29
C THR A 66 44.98 3.52 -2.54
N ASN A 67 44.04 2.63 -2.22
CA ASN A 67 44.15 1.20 -2.54
C ASN A 67 44.17 0.98 -4.06
N ARG A 68 43.24 1.60 -4.80
CA ARG A 68 43.21 1.54 -6.27
C ARG A 68 44.54 2.01 -6.85
N ASP A 69 45.08 3.15 -6.40
CA ASP A 69 46.35 3.68 -6.91
C ASP A 69 47.52 2.72 -6.68
N GLY A 70 47.47 1.95 -5.58
CA GLY A 70 48.47 0.93 -5.29
C GLY A 70 48.35 -0.36 -6.11
N ILE A 71 47.14 -0.74 -6.59
CA ILE A 71 46.91 -2.06 -7.19
C ILE A 71 46.40 -2.08 -8.63
N ALA A 72 45.85 -0.97 -9.15
CA ALA A 72 45.16 -0.97 -10.44
C ALA A 72 46.09 -1.15 -11.66
N GLY A 73 47.38 -0.80 -11.51
CA GLY A 73 48.36 -0.87 -12.58
C GLY A 73 48.00 0.01 -13.79
N THR A 74 48.58 -0.31 -14.95
CA THR A 74 48.26 0.36 -16.22
C THR A 74 46.94 -0.16 -16.77
N TRP A 75 46.04 0.75 -17.15
CA TRP A 75 44.76 0.40 -17.79
C TRP A 75 44.96 -0.48 -19.05
N ILE A 76 44.15 -1.54 -19.16
CA ILE A 76 44.13 -2.46 -20.31
C ILE A 76 42.76 -2.37 -20.97
N PRO A 77 42.67 -2.05 -22.28
CA PRO A 77 41.41 -2.06 -23.01
C PRO A 77 40.74 -3.44 -23.00
N VAL A 78 39.41 -3.48 -22.81
CA VAL A 78 38.62 -4.71 -22.86
C VAL A 78 38.47 -5.17 -24.31
N THR A 79 39.05 -6.32 -24.64
CA THR A 79 38.94 -6.96 -25.98
C THR A 79 38.04 -8.19 -25.97
N ALA A 80 37.59 -8.63 -24.79
CA ALA A 80 36.68 -9.75 -24.64
C ALA A 80 35.27 -9.41 -25.17
N ALA A 81 34.60 -10.39 -25.76
CA ALA A 81 33.20 -10.26 -26.17
C ALA A 81 32.28 -10.37 -24.94
N ILE A 82 31.98 -9.23 -24.32
CA ILE A 82 31.02 -9.15 -23.20
C ILE A 82 29.61 -9.42 -23.73
N GLN A 83 28.87 -10.29 -23.04
CA GLN A 83 27.47 -10.58 -23.36
C GLN A 83 26.56 -9.64 -22.57
N GLU A 84 25.62 -9.02 -23.26
CA GLU A 84 24.57 -8.23 -22.64
C GLU A 84 23.52 -9.13 -21.98
N ASN A 85 22.85 -8.62 -20.95
CA ASN A 85 21.67 -9.30 -20.41
C ASN A 85 20.49 -9.15 -21.37
N GLU A 86 19.58 -10.11 -21.36
CA GLU A 86 18.31 -10.01 -22.09
C GLU A 86 17.45 -8.85 -21.55
N GLN A 87 16.77 -8.14 -22.45
CA GLN A 87 15.86 -7.04 -22.09
C GLN A 87 14.60 -7.60 -21.42
N GLU A 88 14.09 -6.92 -20.39
CA GLU A 88 12.88 -7.31 -19.65
C GLU A 88 12.91 -8.75 -19.11
N TYR A 89 14.11 -9.29 -18.84
CA TYR A 89 14.24 -10.61 -18.23
C TYR A 89 14.04 -10.54 -16.72
N ASP A 90 12.91 -11.08 -16.25
CA ASP A 90 12.45 -11.01 -14.87
C ASP A 90 13.44 -11.58 -13.84
N ALA A 91 14.25 -12.58 -14.22
CA ALA A 91 15.32 -13.12 -13.36
C ALA A 91 16.33 -12.04 -12.89
N TYR A 92 16.46 -10.93 -13.62
CA TYR A 92 17.31 -9.81 -13.22
C TYR A 92 16.84 -9.14 -11.91
N LEU A 93 15.55 -9.25 -11.56
CA LEU A 93 15.00 -8.75 -10.29
C LEU A 93 15.72 -9.34 -9.07
N GLY A 94 16.20 -10.59 -9.16
CA GLY A 94 16.97 -11.25 -8.11
C GLY A 94 18.32 -10.57 -7.81
N ARG A 95 18.83 -9.74 -8.72
CA ARG A 95 20.08 -8.97 -8.55
C ARG A 95 19.85 -7.56 -7.97
N LEU A 96 18.60 -7.12 -7.92
CA LEU A 96 18.25 -5.78 -7.47
C LEU A 96 18.03 -5.77 -5.96
N SER A 97 18.27 -4.61 -5.33
CA SER A 97 17.88 -4.44 -3.93
C SER A 97 16.35 -4.40 -3.78
N PRO A 98 15.79 -4.74 -2.61
CA PRO A 98 14.35 -4.67 -2.37
C PRO A 98 13.75 -3.28 -2.66
N ALA A 99 14.50 -2.20 -2.39
CA ALA A 99 14.03 -0.84 -2.66
C ALA A 99 13.89 -0.53 -4.16
N VAL A 100 14.83 -1.02 -4.97
CA VAL A 100 14.77 -0.86 -6.44
C VAL A 100 13.63 -1.69 -7.01
N ARG A 101 13.49 -2.95 -6.58
CA ARG A 101 12.36 -3.80 -6.96
C ARG A 101 11.02 -3.19 -6.60
N GLY A 102 10.87 -2.68 -5.37
CA GLY A 102 9.65 -2.01 -4.93
C GLY A 102 9.24 -0.85 -5.83
N SER A 103 10.20 -0.08 -6.36
CA SER A 103 9.91 1.02 -7.31
C SER A 103 9.36 0.50 -8.64
N LEU A 104 9.92 -0.60 -9.17
CA LEU A 104 9.43 -1.25 -10.39
C LEU A 104 8.03 -1.82 -10.19
N PHE A 105 7.80 -2.53 -9.07
CA PHE A 105 6.49 -3.10 -8.77
C PHE A 105 5.39 -2.05 -8.60
N MET A 106 5.71 -0.92 -7.97
CA MET A 106 4.76 0.19 -7.86
C MET A 106 4.47 0.84 -9.21
N PHE A 107 5.46 0.95 -10.11
CA PHE A 107 5.24 1.41 -11.48
C PHE A 107 4.33 0.45 -12.25
N GLU A 108 4.58 -0.86 -12.17
CA GLU A 108 3.76 -1.90 -12.81
C GLU A 108 2.29 -1.81 -12.38
N LEU A 109 2.02 -1.45 -11.12
CA LEU A 109 0.67 -1.24 -10.62
C LEU A 109 0.08 0.10 -11.07
N ALA A 110 0.76 1.20 -10.78
CA ALA A 110 0.26 2.56 -11.00
C ALA A 110 0.04 2.86 -12.49
N SER A 111 0.93 2.39 -13.37
CA SER A 111 0.82 2.59 -14.82
C SER A 111 -0.41 1.92 -15.44
N ARG A 112 -1.09 1.02 -14.71
CA ARG A 112 -2.30 0.31 -15.15
C ARG A 112 -3.57 0.76 -14.45
N LEU A 113 -3.54 1.91 -13.77
CA LEU A 113 -4.70 2.47 -13.10
C LEU A 113 -5.15 3.78 -13.76
N GLY A 114 -6.43 3.86 -14.11
CA GLY A 114 -7.10 5.09 -14.50
C GLY A 114 -8.01 5.59 -13.40
N TYR A 115 -8.34 6.88 -13.42
CA TYR A 115 -9.27 7.47 -12.45
C TYR A 115 -10.20 8.49 -13.09
N THR A 116 -11.49 8.41 -12.78
CA THR A 116 -12.48 9.41 -13.15
C THR A 116 -13.40 9.74 -11.98
N PHE A 117 -14.01 10.91 -12.01
CA PHE A 117 -15.06 11.35 -11.09
C PHE A 117 -16.08 12.13 -11.90
N GLU A 118 -17.34 12.14 -11.47
CA GLU A 118 -18.35 12.86 -12.23
C GLU A 118 -18.16 14.39 -12.16
N PRO A 119 -18.27 15.11 -13.29
CA PRO A 119 -18.00 16.54 -13.33
C PRO A 119 -19.06 17.36 -12.57
N THR A 120 -18.64 18.55 -12.15
CA THR A 120 -19.45 19.52 -11.42
C THR A 120 -20.74 19.86 -12.19
N GLY A 121 -21.91 19.61 -11.60
CA GLY A 121 -23.23 19.88 -12.19
C GLY A 121 -24.14 18.65 -12.31
N ALA A 122 -23.55 17.45 -12.24
CA ALA A 122 -24.25 16.17 -12.09
C ALA A 122 -23.73 15.45 -10.84
N ASP A 123 -23.57 16.16 -9.71
CA ASP A 123 -22.88 15.66 -8.50
C ASP A 123 -23.60 14.47 -7.83
N THR A 124 -23.46 13.29 -8.43
CA THR A 124 -23.88 12.00 -7.88
C THR A 124 -23.03 11.60 -6.67
N GLY A 125 -21.91 12.28 -6.43
CA GLY A 125 -20.93 11.85 -5.45
C GLY A 125 -20.24 10.54 -5.81
N ALA A 126 -20.16 10.19 -7.10
CA ALA A 126 -19.50 8.98 -7.57
C ALA A 126 -18.06 9.25 -8.02
N ALA A 127 -17.19 8.28 -7.74
CA ALA A 127 -15.88 8.23 -8.35
C ALA A 127 -15.49 6.79 -8.71
N HIS A 128 -14.55 6.66 -9.65
CA HIS A 128 -14.24 5.39 -10.31
C HIS A 128 -12.74 5.20 -10.46
N VAL A 129 -12.27 3.99 -10.16
CA VAL A 129 -10.95 3.50 -10.55
C VAL A 129 -11.10 2.45 -11.65
N TRP A 130 -10.19 2.49 -12.61
CA TRP A 130 -10.20 1.67 -13.82
C TRP A 130 -8.90 0.88 -13.94
N HIS A 131 -8.97 -0.32 -14.49
CA HIS A 131 -7.81 -1.02 -15.01
C HIS A 131 -7.55 -0.58 -16.46
N LEU A 132 -6.32 -0.19 -16.78
CA LEU A 132 -5.87 0.13 -18.13
C LEU A 132 -5.33 -1.14 -18.80
N GLN A 133 -6.14 -1.71 -19.67
CA GLN A 133 -5.74 -2.75 -20.60
C GLN A 133 -4.96 -2.12 -21.75
N LEU A 134 -3.79 -2.67 -22.07
CA LEU A 134 -2.98 -2.24 -23.21
C LEU A 134 -2.77 -3.43 -24.14
N THR A 135 -2.99 -3.24 -25.44
CA THR A 135 -2.55 -4.22 -26.45
C THR A 135 -1.07 -4.01 -26.75
N GLN A 136 -0.34 -5.06 -27.11
CA GLN A 136 1.07 -4.90 -27.48
C GLN A 136 1.19 -4.01 -28.73
N GLY A 137 1.86 -2.86 -28.59
CA GLY A 137 2.22 -2.02 -29.73
C GLY A 137 3.13 -2.79 -30.70
N GLY A 138 3.07 -2.44 -32.00
CA GLY A 138 3.98 -3.00 -32.99
C GLY A 138 5.46 -2.72 -32.67
N THR A 139 6.38 -3.39 -33.36
CA THR A 139 7.82 -3.15 -33.18
C THR A 139 8.19 -1.69 -33.51
N GLY A 140 8.91 -1.03 -32.61
CA GLY A 140 9.35 0.37 -32.78
C GLY A 140 8.62 1.34 -31.87
N LEU A 141 8.65 2.63 -32.22
CA LEU A 141 7.98 3.69 -31.46
C LEU A 141 6.49 3.78 -31.83
N VAL A 142 5.72 2.75 -31.46
CA VAL A 142 4.27 2.69 -31.70
C VAL A 142 3.57 2.62 -30.35
N PRO A 143 2.71 3.60 -29.99
CA PRO A 143 1.98 3.54 -28.75
C PRO A 143 1.00 2.34 -28.76
N PRO A 144 0.82 1.65 -27.62
CA PRO A 144 -0.18 0.60 -27.50
C PRO A 144 -1.60 1.17 -27.58
N ASP A 145 -2.57 0.37 -28.02
CA ASP A 145 -3.97 0.75 -27.83
C ASP A 145 -4.34 0.63 -26.36
N ALA A 146 -5.26 1.48 -25.91
CA ALA A 146 -5.63 1.62 -24.51
C ALA A 146 -7.13 1.47 -24.32
N ALA A 147 -7.55 0.57 -23.42
CA ALA A 147 -8.94 0.40 -23.02
C ALA A 147 -9.07 0.35 -21.50
N TYR A 148 -9.98 1.15 -20.95
CA TYR A 148 -10.29 1.13 -19.53
C TYR A 148 -11.39 0.12 -19.20
N LYS A 149 -11.17 -0.69 -18.17
CA LYS A 149 -12.14 -1.62 -17.59
C LYS A 149 -12.48 -1.21 -16.16
N PRO A 150 -13.75 -1.22 -15.75
CA PRO A 150 -14.15 -0.81 -14.40
C PRO A 150 -13.54 -1.74 -13.36
N LEU A 151 -12.83 -1.16 -12.37
CA LEU A 151 -12.24 -1.89 -11.26
C LEU A 151 -13.00 -1.66 -9.96
N ALA A 152 -13.26 -0.40 -9.59
CA ALA A 152 -14.15 -0.12 -8.47
C ALA A 152 -14.83 1.25 -8.59
N THR A 153 -16.04 1.35 -8.04
CA THR A 153 -16.82 2.59 -7.94
C THR A 153 -17.23 2.81 -6.49
N LEU A 154 -17.05 4.03 -5.99
CA LEU A 154 -17.55 4.43 -4.68
C LEU A 154 -18.48 5.63 -4.84
N ILE A 155 -19.69 5.53 -4.29
CA ILE A 155 -20.68 6.62 -4.24
C ILE A 155 -20.83 7.07 -2.79
N ARG A 156 -20.84 8.39 -2.57
CA ARG A 156 -20.95 8.98 -1.23
C ARG A 156 -22.23 8.55 -0.51
N PRO A 157 -22.14 8.23 0.80
CA PRO A 157 -23.30 8.18 1.67
C PRO A 157 -24.01 9.53 1.79
N THR A 158 -25.31 9.47 2.06
CA THR A 158 -26.09 10.69 2.32
C THR A 158 -25.66 11.34 3.63
N MET A 159 -25.90 12.65 3.76
CA MET A 159 -25.70 13.34 5.04
C MET A 159 -26.58 12.77 6.17
N ALA A 160 -27.73 12.17 5.84
CA ALA A 160 -28.58 11.50 6.82
C ALA A 160 -27.90 10.25 7.37
N THR A 161 -27.28 9.44 6.50
CA THR A 161 -26.47 8.27 6.89
C THR A 161 -25.32 8.67 7.82
N PHE A 162 -24.53 9.68 7.45
CA PHE A 162 -23.44 10.14 8.33
C PHE A 162 -23.94 10.64 9.69
N LYS A 163 -25.01 11.44 9.72
CA LYS A 163 -25.60 11.93 11.00
C LYS A 163 -26.11 10.78 11.87
N ALA A 164 -26.79 9.81 11.29
CA ALA A 164 -27.33 8.66 12.02
C ALA A 164 -26.20 7.81 12.63
N GLN A 165 -25.11 7.60 11.91
CA GLN A 165 -23.97 6.81 12.38
C GLN A 165 -23.12 7.51 13.46
N LEU A 166 -23.30 8.80 13.74
CA LEU A 166 -22.66 9.44 14.90
C LEU A 166 -23.08 8.78 16.22
N ASN A 167 -24.30 8.24 16.30
CA ASN A 167 -24.74 7.47 17.47
C ASN A 167 -23.91 6.20 17.68
N LEU A 168 -23.55 5.50 16.59
CA LEU A 168 -22.67 4.35 16.67
C LEU A 168 -21.28 4.77 17.18
N ILE A 169 -20.70 5.84 16.60
CA ILE A 169 -19.38 6.35 17.02
C ILE A 169 -19.37 6.75 18.51
N ALA A 170 -20.45 7.40 18.98
CA ALA A 170 -20.60 7.77 20.38
C ALA A 170 -20.62 6.52 21.29
N ASN A 171 -21.36 5.48 20.91
CA ASN A 171 -21.40 4.21 21.65
C ASN A 171 -20.06 3.48 21.63
N TYR A 172 -19.34 3.51 20.50
CA TYR A 172 -18.00 2.92 20.36
C TYR A 172 -16.94 3.62 21.24
N ALA A 173 -17.20 4.84 21.73
CA ALA A 173 -16.26 5.57 22.58
C ALA A 173 -15.98 4.85 23.91
N ASP A 174 -16.94 4.07 24.41
CA ASP A 174 -16.79 3.28 25.65
C ASP A 174 -15.72 2.18 25.51
N LEU A 175 -15.40 1.75 24.29
CA LEU A 175 -14.36 0.76 24.02
C LEU A 175 -12.94 1.36 23.98
N ARG A 176 -12.78 2.69 24.04
CA ARG A 176 -11.46 3.33 23.87
C ARG A 176 -10.42 2.89 24.91
N PRO A 177 -10.73 2.76 26.21
CA PRO A 177 -9.76 2.25 27.19
C PRO A 177 -9.21 0.88 26.81
N ASP A 178 -10.08 -0.03 26.35
CA ASP A 178 -9.70 -1.39 25.97
C ASP A 178 -8.97 -1.45 24.63
N ARG A 179 -9.31 -0.57 23.69
CA ARG A 179 -8.77 -0.61 22.31
C ARG A 179 -7.62 0.34 22.05
N ALA A 180 -7.28 1.23 22.97
CA ALA A 180 -6.25 2.25 22.76
C ALA A 180 -4.93 1.68 22.25
N ALA A 181 -4.43 0.61 22.88
CA ALA A 181 -3.17 -0.02 22.50
C ALA A 181 -3.21 -0.59 21.08
N GLU A 182 -4.29 -1.28 20.71
CA GLU A 182 -4.50 -1.76 19.32
C GLU A 182 -4.61 -0.58 18.35
N VAL A 183 -5.40 0.45 18.69
CA VAL A 183 -5.63 1.62 17.83
C VAL A 183 -4.31 2.31 17.47
N ILE A 184 -3.46 2.56 18.47
CA ILE A 184 -2.19 3.28 18.35
C ILE A 184 -1.16 2.44 17.59
N SER A 185 -1.05 1.14 17.90
CA SER A 185 -0.10 0.24 17.21
C SER A 185 -0.47 0.01 15.74
N GLN A 186 -1.75 0.13 15.39
CA GLN A 186 -2.26 0.01 14.02
C GLN A 186 -2.12 1.31 13.19
N LEU A 187 -1.54 2.41 13.73
CA LEU A 187 -1.37 3.64 12.95
C LEU A 187 -0.34 3.51 11.81
N ALA A 188 0.59 2.57 11.95
CA ALA A 188 1.49 2.15 10.88
C ALA A 188 0.89 0.97 10.11
N THR A 189 1.55 0.55 9.02
CA THR A 189 1.12 -0.58 8.20
C THR A 189 0.78 -1.81 9.04
N PRO A 190 -0.40 -2.45 8.86
CA PRO A 190 -0.92 -3.45 9.79
C PRO A 190 -0.29 -4.85 9.67
N THR A 191 0.86 -5.02 9.00
CA THR A 191 1.54 -6.31 8.79
C THR A 191 1.85 -7.05 10.09
N GLU A 192 2.12 -6.31 11.16
CA GLU A 192 2.41 -6.84 12.50
C GLU A 192 1.26 -7.67 13.10
N PHE A 193 0.02 -7.42 12.67
CA PHE A 193 -1.16 -8.18 13.09
C PHE A 193 -1.44 -9.38 12.20
N LEU A 194 -0.92 -9.40 10.97
CA LEU A 194 -1.00 -10.58 10.11
C LEU A 194 0.02 -11.64 10.53
N ARG A 195 1.20 -11.22 11.00
CA ARG A 195 2.23 -12.15 11.50
C ARG A 195 1.85 -12.86 12.81
N SER A 196 0.87 -12.36 13.56
CA SER A 196 0.34 -13.09 14.72
C SER A 196 -0.61 -14.21 14.33
N ILE A 197 -1.05 -14.23 13.06
CA ILE A 197 -1.87 -15.27 12.46
C ILE A 197 -0.95 -16.21 11.68
N ALA A 198 -0.27 -15.73 10.63
CA ALA A 198 0.59 -16.53 9.76
C ALA A 198 2.07 -16.35 10.09
N TYR A 199 2.91 -17.36 9.83
CA TYR A 199 4.34 -17.32 10.19
C TYR A 199 5.17 -16.43 9.23
N ILE A 200 4.92 -15.13 9.32
CA ILE A 200 5.61 -14.07 8.60
C ILE A 200 6.79 -13.58 9.44
N ASN A 201 8.00 -13.67 8.89
CA ASN A 201 9.22 -13.23 9.56
C ASN A 201 10.22 -12.69 8.52
N PRO A 202 10.94 -11.58 8.78
CA PRO A 202 11.89 -10.99 7.82
C PRO A 202 12.96 -11.94 7.28
N SER A 203 13.37 -12.93 8.08
CA SER A 203 14.38 -13.91 7.68
C SER A 203 13.79 -15.18 7.03
N ARG A 204 12.50 -15.46 7.25
CA ARG A 204 11.81 -16.66 6.73
C ARG A 204 10.99 -16.38 5.48
N THR A 205 10.31 -15.24 5.47
CA THR A 205 9.35 -14.85 4.43
C THR A 205 9.61 -13.43 3.88
N PRO A 206 10.86 -13.08 3.50
CA PRO A 206 11.18 -11.73 2.99
C PRO A 206 10.38 -11.32 1.76
N TYR A 207 10.14 -12.22 0.80
CA TYR A 207 9.36 -11.93 -0.41
C TYR A 207 7.87 -11.79 -0.11
N THR A 208 7.33 -12.53 0.87
CA THR A 208 5.95 -12.30 1.33
C THR A 208 5.80 -10.91 1.95
N ILE A 209 6.79 -10.43 2.72
CA ILE A 209 6.76 -9.07 3.28
C ILE A 209 6.86 -8.01 2.17
N GLU A 210 7.71 -8.25 1.17
CA GLU A 210 7.82 -7.38 -0.01
C GLU A 210 6.50 -7.36 -0.80
N LEU A 211 5.89 -8.51 -1.03
CA LEU A 211 4.57 -8.66 -1.69
C LEU A 211 3.47 -7.89 -0.95
N LEU A 212 3.38 -8.03 0.37
CA LEU A 212 2.42 -7.29 1.19
C LEU A 212 2.71 -5.78 1.18
N SER A 213 3.97 -5.37 1.14
CA SER A 213 4.34 -3.95 1.04
C SER A 213 3.88 -3.33 -0.28
N VAL A 214 4.00 -4.07 -1.40
CA VAL A 214 3.51 -3.65 -2.71
C VAL A 214 1.97 -3.58 -2.72
N ALA A 215 1.29 -4.58 -2.15
CA ALA A 215 -0.17 -4.58 -2.02
C ALA A 215 -0.69 -3.41 -1.15
N GLN A 216 0.03 -3.07 -0.07
CA GLN A 216 -0.26 -1.88 0.73
C GLN A 216 -0.12 -0.60 -0.10
N GLY A 217 0.96 -0.49 -0.90
CA GLY A 217 1.17 0.63 -1.79
C GLY A 217 0.04 0.81 -2.81
N LEU A 218 -0.47 -0.29 -3.36
CA LEU A 218 -1.65 -0.29 -4.24
C LEU A 218 -2.88 0.28 -3.52
N ALA A 219 -3.20 -0.25 -2.33
CA ALA A 219 -4.33 0.21 -1.53
C ALA A 219 -4.24 1.71 -1.25
N ASN A 220 -3.06 2.18 -0.83
CA ASN A 220 -2.81 3.58 -0.52
C ASN A 220 -2.99 4.51 -1.74
N LEU A 221 -2.45 4.14 -2.90
CA LEU A 221 -2.61 4.90 -4.14
C LEU A 221 -4.10 5.08 -4.49
N VAL A 222 -4.87 4.00 -4.40
CA VAL A 222 -6.27 3.99 -4.80
C VAL A 222 -7.15 4.72 -3.79
N GLU A 223 -7.02 4.43 -2.49
CA GLU A 223 -7.86 5.04 -1.45
C GLU A 223 -7.64 6.55 -1.33
N MET A 224 -6.40 7.03 -1.45
CA MET A 224 -6.11 8.46 -1.35
C MET A 224 -6.73 9.22 -2.51
N ARG A 225 -6.71 8.62 -3.70
CA ARG A 225 -7.34 9.21 -4.88
C ARG A 225 -8.87 9.26 -4.73
N PHE A 226 -9.49 8.24 -4.13
CA PHE A 226 -10.92 8.25 -3.75
C PHE A 226 -11.24 9.31 -2.71
N LYS A 227 -10.48 9.40 -1.63
CA LYS A 227 -10.68 10.40 -0.57
C LYS A 227 -10.61 11.82 -1.12
N TYR A 228 -9.69 12.07 -2.05
CA TYR A 228 -9.58 13.36 -2.72
C TYR A 228 -10.80 13.66 -3.59
N ALA A 229 -11.28 12.69 -4.38
CA ALA A 229 -12.44 12.89 -5.26
C ALA A 229 -13.75 13.07 -4.49
N LEU A 230 -13.98 12.25 -3.48
CA LEU A 230 -15.24 12.19 -2.75
C LEU A 230 -15.33 13.24 -1.64
N ALA A 231 -14.19 13.71 -1.13
CA ALA A 231 -14.08 14.80 -0.16
C ALA A 231 -15.07 14.73 1.02
N CYS A 232 -15.37 13.52 1.50
CA CYS A 232 -16.33 13.31 2.58
C CYS A 232 -15.79 13.84 3.92
N LYS A 233 -16.66 14.52 4.67
CA LYS A 233 -16.36 15.09 6.00
C LYS A 233 -16.07 14.00 7.03
N ARG A 234 -15.19 14.31 7.98
CA ARG A 234 -14.86 13.46 9.13
C ARG A 234 -15.88 13.60 10.27
N PRO A 235 -16.04 12.60 11.15
CA PRO A 235 -16.97 12.67 12.29
C PRO A 235 -16.82 13.93 13.17
N ILE A 236 -15.58 14.36 13.44
CA ILE A 236 -15.29 15.56 14.25
C ILE A 236 -15.86 16.86 13.64
N GLU A 237 -16.06 16.91 12.32
CA GLU A 237 -16.65 18.07 11.64
C GLU A 237 -18.18 18.15 11.82
N PHE A 238 -18.83 17.09 12.30
CA PHE A 238 -20.27 17.08 12.55
C PHE A 238 -20.62 17.42 14.00
N SER A 239 -19.79 17.01 14.96
CA SER A 239 -20.05 17.26 16.37
C SER A 239 -18.75 17.34 17.19
N PRO A 240 -18.58 18.38 18.02
CA PRO A 240 -17.43 18.47 18.93
C PRO A 240 -17.49 17.39 20.03
N GLN A 241 -18.62 16.72 20.23
CA GLN A 241 -18.73 15.65 21.23
C GLN A 241 -18.07 14.32 20.80
N ILE A 242 -17.65 14.19 19.53
CA ILE A 242 -16.97 12.97 19.07
C ILE A 242 -15.60 12.79 19.74
N GLN A 243 -14.85 13.88 19.94
CA GLN A 243 -13.53 13.91 20.61
C GLN A 243 -12.64 12.70 20.22
N PRO A 244 -12.16 12.61 18.96
CA PRO A 244 -11.34 11.49 18.51
C PRO A 244 -10.10 11.27 19.40
N MET A 245 -9.73 10.02 19.65
CA MET A 245 -8.63 9.67 20.56
C MET A 245 -7.24 9.69 19.89
N ILE A 246 -7.21 9.91 18.58
CA ILE A 246 -5.99 10.08 17.77
C ILE A 246 -6.15 11.33 16.91
N LEU A 247 -5.02 11.86 16.42
CA LEU A 247 -5.05 12.99 15.50
C LEU A 247 -5.87 12.63 14.26
N THR A 248 -6.88 13.45 13.97
CA THR A 248 -7.72 13.24 12.79
C THR A 248 -6.91 13.53 11.53
N PRO A 249 -6.83 12.60 10.56
CA PRO A 249 -6.09 12.84 9.32
C PRO A 249 -6.69 13.99 8.49
N THR A 250 -5.84 14.67 7.72
CA THR A 250 -6.21 15.87 6.93
C THR A 250 -7.01 15.60 5.66
N HIS A 251 -7.21 14.34 5.29
CA HIS A 251 -7.92 13.91 4.09
C HIS A 251 -9.32 13.34 4.40
N GLY A 252 -10.15 13.22 3.36
CA GLY A 252 -11.54 12.76 3.46
C GLY A 252 -11.73 11.42 4.17
N SER A 253 -12.94 11.21 4.70
CA SER A 253 -13.33 10.02 5.47
C SER A 253 -13.54 8.78 4.61
N LEU A 254 -14.22 8.89 3.47
CA LEU A 254 -14.59 7.76 2.63
C LEU A 254 -13.55 7.47 1.53
N PRO A 255 -13.13 6.20 1.31
CA PRO A 255 -13.33 5.04 2.18
C PRO A 255 -12.41 5.07 3.41
N SER A 256 -12.64 4.23 4.42
CA SER A 256 -11.70 4.05 5.53
C SER A 256 -10.39 3.46 5.00
N GLY A 257 -9.28 4.14 5.30
CA GLY A 257 -7.99 3.77 4.73
C GLY A 257 -7.48 2.44 5.28
N HIS A 258 -7.41 2.35 6.61
CA HIS A 258 -7.00 1.11 7.27
C HIS A 258 -7.94 -0.07 6.97
N ALA A 259 -9.22 0.17 6.67
CA ALA A 259 -10.10 -0.90 6.19
C ALA A 259 -9.65 -1.37 4.80
N THR A 260 -9.47 -0.47 3.84
CA THR A 260 -8.99 -0.80 2.49
C THR A 260 -7.66 -1.54 2.52
N GLU A 261 -6.69 -1.00 3.24
CA GLU A 261 -5.35 -1.57 3.43
C GLU A 261 -5.43 -2.96 4.07
N SER A 262 -6.06 -3.10 5.24
CA SER A 262 -6.07 -4.39 5.96
C SER A 262 -6.83 -5.49 5.20
N PHE A 263 -7.94 -5.18 4.51
CA PHE A 263 -8.64 -6.16 3.68
C PHE A 263 -7.86 -6.52 2.41
N THR A 264 -7.14 -5.56 1.80
CA THR A 264 -6.23 -5.84 0.65
C THR A 264 -5.14 -6.81 1.06
N LEU A 265 -4.48 -6.54 2.19
CA LEU A 265 -3.39 -7.38 2.70
C LEU A 265 -3.87 -8.77 3.14
N ALA A 266 -4.97 -8.84 3.89
CA ALA A 266 -5.57 -10.10 4.32
C ALA A 266 -5.99 -10.96 3.13
N ARG A 267 -6.61 -10.34 2.10
CA ARG A 267 -7.03 -11.06 0.90
C ARG A 267 -5.85 -11.50 0.04
N THR A 268 -4.82 -10.66 -0.08
CA THR A 268 -3.59 -11.00 -0.83
C THR A 268 -2.88 -12.19 -0.19
N LEU A 269 -2.67 -12.14 1.13
CA LEU A 269 -2.03 -13.23 1.86
C LEU A 269 -2.84 -14.52 1.76
N LEU A 270 -4.16 -14.45 1.92
CA LEU A 270 -5.03 -15.60 1.76
C LEU A 270 -4.87 -16.24 0.37
N LEU A 271 -4.95 -15.45 -0.70
CA LEU A 271 -4.80 -15.96 -2.06
C LEU A 271 -3.41 -16.57 -2.31
N LEU A 272 -2.35 -16.02 -1.71
CA LEU A 272 -1.01 -16.61 -1.78
C LEU A 272 -0.95 -17.97 -1.08
N LEU A 273 -1.52 -18.08 0.12
CA LEU A 273 -1.55 -19.32 0.89
C LEU A 273 -2.39 -20.41 0.18
N ARG A 274 -3.50 -20.02 -0.46
CA ARG A 274 -4.31 -20.92 -1.30
C ARG A 274 -3.55 -21.43 -2.51
N ASP A 275 -2.82 -20.54 -3.17
CA ASP A 275 -1.99 -20.93 -4.32
C ASP A 275 -0.82 -21.84 -3.88
N ALA A 276 -0.27 -21.64 -2.68
CA ALA A 276 0.71 -22.56 -2.09
C ALA A 276 0.11 -23.95 -1.79
N GLY A 277 -1.14 -24.02 -1.34
CA GLY A 277 -1.87 -25.28 -1.15
C GLY A 277 -1.34 -26.15 -0.02
N VAL A 278 -0.71 -25.55 1.00
CA VAL A 278 -0.06 -26.26 2.11
C VAL A 278 -0.89 -26.19 3.39
N VAL A 279 -1.11 -27.34 4.04
CA VAL A 279 -1.77 -27.45 5.35
C VAL A 279 -0.77 -27.06 6.46
N PRO A 280 -1.18 -26.30 7.50
CA PRO A 280 -2.55 -25.93 7.83
C PRO A 280 -3.06 -24.67 7.15
N TYR A 281 -2.23 -23.93 6.41
CA TYR A 281 -2.61 -22.64 5.80
C TYR A 281 -3.77 -22.75 4.81
N ASP A 282 -3.92 -23.92 4.19
CA ASP A 282 -5.04 -24.24 3.31
C ASP A 282 -6.34 -24.62 4.06
N ASP A 283 -6.44 -24.44 5.37
CA ASP A 283 -7.70 -24.67 6.10
C ASP A 283 -8.59 -23.40 6.12
N THR A 284 -9.92 -23.54 6.12
CA THR A 284 -10.87 -22.41 6.04
C THR A 284 -10.74 -21.45 7.22
N ILE A 285 -10.29 -21.93 8.38
CA ILE A 285 -10.09 -21.09 9.57
C ILE A 285 -9.12 -19.94 9.33
N TRP A 286 -8.14 -20.09 8.42
CA TRP A 286 -7.22 -19.02 8.06
C TRP A 286 -7.91 -17.87 7.35
N SER A 287 -8.83 -18.18 6.44
CA SER A 287 -9.68 -17.19 5.77
C SER A 287 -10.48 -16.39 6.81
N VAL A 288 -11.11 -17.08 7.76
CA VAL A 288 -11.89 -16.46 8.85
C VAL A 288 -11.01 -15.56 9.72
N MET A 289 -9.84 -16.03 10.15
CA MET A 289 -8.96 -15.27 11.04
C MET A 289 -8.39 -14.02 10.37
N LEU A 290 -7.96 -14.13 9.11
CA LEU A 290 -7.46 -12.99 8.33
C LEU A 290 -8.55 -11.92 8.12
N MET A 291 -9.77 -12.33 7.77
CA MET A 291 -10.88 -11.38 7.61
C MET A 291 -11.31 -10.75 8.95
N ARG A 292 -11.34 -11.52 10.04
CA ARG A 292 -11.60 -10.98 11.39
C ARG A 292 -10.54 -9.97 11.81
N GLN A 293 -9.27 -10.20 11.46
CA GLN A 293 -8.19 -9.27 11.78
C GLN A 293 -8.30 -7.96 11.00
N ALA A 294 -8.63 -8.03 9.71
CA ALA A 294 -8.93 -6.84 8.91
C ALA A 294 -10.13 -6.07 9.46
N ALA A 295 -11.21 -6.78 9.81
CA ALA A 295 -12.39 -6.18 10.42
C ALA A 295 -12.08 -5.51 11.76
N ARG A 296 -11.25 -6.12 12.62
CA ARG A 296 -10.80 -5.54 13.90
C ARG A 296 -10.09 -4.21 13.71
N ILE A 297 -9.19 -4.14 12.73
CA ILE A 297 -8.45 -2.91 12.38
C ILE A 297 -9.41 -1.81 11.89
N ALA A 298 -10.39 -2.18 11.04
CA ALA A 298 -11.41 -1.28 10.54
C ALA A 298 -12.31 -0.72 11.66
N ILE A 299 -12.83 -1.59 12.53
CA ILE A 299 -13.69 -1.21 13.68
C ILE A 299 -12.93 -0.29 14.64
N ASN A 300 -11.63 -0.56 14.87
CA ASN A 300 -10.80 0.29 15.72
C ASN A 300 -10.70 1.75 15.22
N ARG A 301 -10.97 2.03 13.93
CA ARG A 301 -11.06 3.40 13.43
C ARG A 301 -12.35 4.12 13.84
N THR A 302 -13.45 3.38 13.97
CA THR A 302 -14.71 3.86 14.54
C THR A 302 -14.57 4.10 16.04
N VAL A 303 -13.95 3.17 16.77
CA VAL A 303 -13.59 3.35 18.20
C VAL A 303 -12.75 4.61 18.41
N ALA A 304 -11.78 4.84 17.53
CA ALA A 304 -10.92 6.01 17.59
C ALA A 304 -11.64 7.34 17.29
N GLY A 305 -12.87 7.30 16.76
CA GLY A 305 -13.68 8.47 16.43
C GLY A 305 -13.32 9.14 15.11
N VAL A 306 -12.52 8.50 14.24
CA VAL A 306 -12.04 9.11 12.98
C VAL A 306 -12.80 8.66 11.74
N HIS A 307 -13.56 7.57 11.82
CA HIS A 307 -14.33 7.00 10.70
C HIS A 307 -15.75 6.59 11.11
N PHE A 308 -16.68 6.74 10.17
CA PHE A 308 -18.01 6.18 10.26
C PHE A 308 -17.98 4.68 9.92
N PRO A 309 -18.87 3.83 10.48
CA PRO A 309 -18.98 2.43 10.08
C PRO A 309 -19.14 2.23 8.57
N VAL A 310 -19.89 3.11 7.88
CA VAL A 310 -20.03 3.07 6.41
C VAL A 310 -18.70 3.28 5.67
N ASP A 311 -17.76 4.05 6.26
CA ASP A 311 -16.43 4.21 5.67
C ASP A 311 -15.68 2.86 5.67
N SER A 312 -15.85 2.07 6.73
CA SER A 312 -15.26 0.73 6.86
C SER A 312 -15.88 -0.27 5.89
N VAL A 313 -17.19 -0.18 5.61
CA VAL A 313 -17.86 -0.98 4.57
C VAL A 313 -17.27 -0.70 3.19
N ALA A 314 -17.22 0.57 2.79
CA ALA A 314 -16.66 0.98 1.51
C ALA A 314 -15.19 0.57 1.37
N GLY A 315 -14.41 0.73 2.46
CA GLY A 315 -13.02 0.31 2.50
C GLY A 315 -12.85 -1.21 2.40
N ALA A 316 -13.68 -2.00 3.07
CA ALA A 316 -13.63 -3.45 2.97
C ALA A 316 -13.98 -3.96 1.56
N ILE A 317 -15.02 -3.40 0.92
CA ILE A 317 -15.36 -3.72 -0.49
C ILE A 317 -14.17 -3.40 -1.40
N LEU A 318 -13.61 -2.19 -1.27
CA LEU A 318 -12.46 -1.79 -2.08
C LEU A 318 -11.26 -2.70 -1.83
N GLY A 319 -10.92 -2.97 -0.57
CA GLY A 319 -9.76 -3.78 -0.21
C GLY A 319 -9.87 -5.24 -0.68
N LEU A 320 -11.04 -5.85 -0.53
CA LEU A 320 -11.29 -7.20 -1.04
C LEU A 320 -11.13 -7.26 -2.58
N THR A 321 -11.60 -6.22 -3.28
CA THR A 321 -11.46 -6.08 -4.73
C THR A 321 -10.00 -5.90 -5.15
N LEU A 322 -9.27 -5.03 -4.45
CA LEU A 322 -7.85 -4.77 -4.73
C LEU A 322 -6.96 -5.97 -4.44
N GLY A 323 -7.29 -6.81 -3.44
CA GLY A 323 -6.57 -8.05 -3.17
C GLY A 323 -6.67 -9.05 -4.33
N VAL A 324 -7.87 -9.21 -4.91
CA VAL A 324 -8.08 -10.05 -6.11
C VAL A 324 -7.40 -9.44 -7.33
N TYR A 325 -7.55 -8.13 -7.54
CA TYR A 325 -6.88 -7.43 -8.63
C TYR A 325 -5.36 -7.60 -8.56
N PHE A 326 -4.76 -7.39 -7.39
CA PHE A 326 -3.32 -7.54 -7.18
C PHE A 326 -2.85 -8.98 -7.43
N ALA A 327 -3.55 -9.98 -6.90
CA ALA A 327 -3.25 -11.38 -7.18
C ALA A 327 -3.37 -11.68 -8.69
N GLY A 328 -4.35 -11.10 -9.39
CA GLY A 328 -4.48 -11.22 -10.84
C GLY A 328 -3.37 -10.53 -11.63
N ARG A 329 -2.85 -9.39 -11.14
CA ARG A 329 -1.63 -8.77 -11.68
C ARG A 329 -0.40 -9.68 -11.53
N CYS A 330 -0.38 -10.55 -10.52
CA CYS A 330 0.71 -11.48 -10.29
C CYS A 330 0.57 -12.81 -11.05
N THR A 331 -0.65 -13.38 -11.10
CA THR A 331 -0.87 -14.79 -11.48
C THR A 331 -1.60 -14.99 -12.81
N SER A 332 -2.30 -13.98 -13.33
CA SER A 332 -3.33 -14.12 -14.39
C SER A 332 -4.57 -14.89 -13.90
N LEU A 333 -5.59 -14.17 -13.40
CA LEU A 333 -6.87 -14.77 -12.96
C LEU A 333 -7.82 -15.13 -14.12
N GLY A 334 -7.28 -15.35 -15.32
CA GLY A 334 -8.04 -15.62 -16.54
C GLY A 334 -8.46 -14.35 -17.28
N ASN A 335 -9.54 -14.45 -18.06
CA ASN A 335 -9.93 -13.47 -19.08
C ASN A 335 -11.04 -12.52 -18.58
N ALA A 336 -11.16 -12.33 -17.27
CA ALA A 336 -12.21 -11.49 -16.69
C ALA A 336 -11.71 -10.71 -15.47
N LEU A 337 -12.05 -9.42 -15.42
CA LEU A 337 -11.89 -8.56 -14.27
C LEU A 337 -13.23 -8.43 -13.53
N LYS A 338 -13.23 -8.76 -12.25
CA LYS A 338 -14.37 -8.54 -11.36
C LYS A 338 -14.15 -7.23 -10.59
N GLY A 339 -14.86 -6.19 -11.01
CA GLY A 339 -14.94 -4.93 -10.29
C GLY A 339 -16.14 -4.86 -9.36
N TRP A 340 -16.14 -3.89 -8.44
CA TRP A 340 -17.20 -3.71 -7.45
C TRP A 340 -17.66 -2.27 -7.31
N THR A 341 -18.96 -2.07 -7.16
CA THR A 341 -19.58 -0.77 -6.88
C THR A 341 -20.13 -0.76 -5.47
N PHE A 342 -19.73 0.23 -4.66
CA PHE A 342 -20.40 0.58 -3.42
C PHE A 342 -21.31 1.79 -3.63
N ASN A 343 -22.61 1.61 -3.40
CA ASN A 343 -23.59 2.70 -3.46
C ASN A 343 -23.96 3.19 -2.05
N GLY A 344 -23.31 4.26 -1.60
CA GLY A 344 -23.57 4.84 -0.28
C GLY A 344 -24.96 5.46 -0.12
N THR A 345 -25.68 5.79 -1.21
CA THR A 345 -27.04 6.38 -1.10
C THR A 345 -28.06 5.38 -0.57
N GLU A 346 -27.85 4.10 -0.87
CA GLU A 346 -28.73 3.00 -0.47
C GLU A 346 -28.26 2.29 0.80
N TYR A 347 -27.11 2.68 1.36
CA TYR A 347 -26.60 2.05 2.57
C TYR A 347 -27.49 2.38 3.79
N PRO A 348 -27.95 1.38 4.58
CA PRO A 348 -28.86 1.62 5.70
C PRO A 348 -28.24 2.55 6.76
N ALA A 349 -28.92 3.67 7.05
CA ALA A 349 -28.36 4.76 7.85
C ALA A 349 -27.90 4.36 9.27
N THR A 350 -28.50 3.33 9.85
CA THR A 350 -28.20 2.84 11.21
C THR A 350 -27.43 1.53 11.24
N ALA A 351 -27.07 0.96 10.07
CA ALA A 351 -26.30 -0.28 10.02
C ALA A 351 -24.86 -0.04 10.48
N ASP A 352 -24.37 -0.94 11.32
CA ASP A 352 -22.97 -1.01 11.71
C ASP A 352 -22.15 -1.81 10.69
N PHE A 353 -20.82 -1.81 10.83
CA PHE A 353 -19.93 -2.55 9.95
C PHE A 353 -19.94 -4.05 10.27
N ASP A 354 -20.35 -4.86 9.31
CA ASP A 354 -20.28 -6.32 9.35
C ASP A 354 -19.59 -6.86 8.10
N TRP A 355 -18.37 -7.40 8.29
CA TRP A 355 -17.58 -7.94 7.19
C TRP A 355 -18.16 -9.23 6.60
N THR A 356 -18.97 -9.96 7.36
CA THR A 356 -19.53 -11.26 6.92
C THR A 356 -20.57 -11.11 5.81
N LEU A 357 -21.14 -9.91 5.67
CA LEU A 357 -22.02 -9.55 4.54
C LEU A 357 -21.26 -9.35 3.23
N LEU A 358 -19.95 -9.07 3.31
CA LEU A 358 -19.13 -8.66 2.17
C LEU A 358 -18.28 -9.79 1.60
N TYR A 359 -18.03 -10.85 2.38
CA TYR A 359 -17.12 -11.92 2.01
C TYR A 359 -17.54 -13.27 2.59
N ASN A 360 -17.69 -14.26 1.71
CA ASN A 360 -17.97 -15.64 2.09
C ASN A 360 -16.64 -16.40 2.21
N THR A 361 -16.31 -16.85 3.41
CA THR A 361 -15.05 -17.56 3.68
C THR A 361 -15.02 -19.00 3.19
N ALA A 362 -16.18 -19.61 2.92
CA ALA A 362 -16.27 -20.97 2.39
C ALA A 362 -16.07 -21.01 0.87
N THR A 363 -16.62 -20.03 0.15
CA THR A 363 -16.43 -19.89 -1.31
C THR A 363 -15.26 -18.99 -1.68
N GLU A 364 -14.71 -18.28 -0.69
CA GLU A 364 -13.65 -17.28 -0.82
C GLU A 364 -13.94 -16.16 -1.83
N THR A 365 -15.22 -15.78 -1.94
CA THR A 365 -15.72 -14.75 -2.86
C THR A 365 -16.32 -13.57 -2.12
N GLN A 366 -16.20 -12.38 -2.71
CA GLN A 366 -17.00 -11.24 -2.29
C GLN A 366 -18.49 -11.53 -2.51
N THR A 367 -19.34 -11.00 -1.64
CA THR A 367 -20.79 -11.22 -1.66
C THR A 367 -21.52 -9.91 -1.95
N GLY A 368 -22.46 -9.96 -2.89
CA GLY A 368 -23.28 -8.82 -3.30
C GLY A 368 -24.37 -8.51 -2.29
N GLN A 369 -24.78 -7.24 -2.27
CA GLN A 369 -25.92 -6.72 -1.51
C GLN A 369 -26.70 -5.86 -2.50
N ASP A 370 -27.85 -6.38 -2.96
CA ASP A 370 -28.53 -5.91 -4.19
C ASP A 370 -28.72 -4.38 -4.25
N ASP A 371 -28.90 -3.72 -3.10
CA ASP A 371 -29.11 -2.26 -3.03
C ASP A 371 -27.83 -1.43 -3.04
N TRP A 372 -26.73 -1.91 -2.45
CA TRP A 372 -25.56 -1.06 -2.13
C TRP A 372 -24.17 -1.66 -2.40
N ALA A 373 -24.07 -2.93 -2.79
CA ALA A 373 -22.81 -3.57 -3.20
C ALA A 373 -23.01 -4.52 -4.40
N THR A 374 -22.53 -4.15 -5.57
CA THR A 374 -22.75 -4.92 -6.81
C THR A 374 -21.44 -5.24 -7.54
N GLU A 375 -21.35 -6.47 -8.07
CA GLU A 375 -20.22 -6.92 -8.90
C GLU A 375 -20.44 -6.49 -10.36
N THR A 376 -19.37 -6.04 -11.02
CA THR A 376 -19.31 -5.83 -12.46
C THR A 376 -18.22 -6.73 -13.04
N THR A 377 -18.55 -7.58 -14.01
CA THR A 377 -17.56 -8.43 -14.68
C THR A 377 -17.24 -7.85 -16.07
N SER A 378 -15.96 -7.61 -16.34
CA SER A 378 -15.46 -7.13 -17.63
C SER A 378 -14.55 -8.17 -18.28
N ALA A 379 -14.74 -8.45 -19.56
CA ALA A 379 -13.81 -9.29 -20.30
C ALA A 379 -12.45 -8.59 -20.49
N LEU A 380 -11.38 -9.37 -20.36
CA LEU A 380 -9.99 -9.01 -20.62
C LEU A 380 -9.45 -9.90 -21.73
N ASP A 381 -8.49 -9.39 -22.50
CA ASP A 381 -7.71 -10.27 -23.38
C ASP A 381 -6.77 -11.13 -22.53
N ALA A 382 -6.41 -12.30 -23.04
CA ALA A 382 -5.67 -13.30 -22.26
C ALA A 382 -4.32 -12.75 -21.77
N ASN A 383 -4.05 -12.87 -20.47
CA ASN A 383 -2.85 -12.37 -19.78
C ASN A 383 -2.68 -10.86 -19.66
N ASP A 384 -3.62 -10.03 -20.13
CA ASP A 384 -3.48 -8.56 -20.06
C ASP A 384 -3.41 -8.00 -18.64
N LEU A 385 -3.95 -8.76 -17.67
CA LEU A 385 -3.82 -8.41 -16.27
C LEU A 385 -2.40 -8.68 -15.75
N ARG A 386 -1.72 -9.73 -16.21
CA ARG A 386 -0.49 -10.21 -15.59
C ARG A 386 0.70 -9.30 -15.91
N SER A 387 1.51 -9.02 -14.90
CA SER A 387 2.81 -8.36 -15.01
C SER A 387 3.91 -9.37 -14.71
N ALA A 388 4.92 -9.48 -15.58
CA ALA A 388 6.03 -10.40 -15.39
C ALA A 388 6.84 -10.08 -14.11
N PRO A 389 7.19 -8.82 -13.80
CA PRO A 389 7.84 -8.48 -12.54
C PRO A 389 7.02 -8.85 -11.28
N LEU A 390 5.71 -8.60 -11.30
CA LEU A 390 4.85 -8.98 -10.16
C LEU A 390 4.69 -10.50 -10.04
N ALA A 391 4.65 -11.21 -11.17
CA ALA A 391 4.63 -12.67 -11.18
C ALA A 391 5.89 -13.28 -10.57
N TRP A 392 7.06 -12.68 -10.84
CA TRP A 392 8.32 -13.07 -10.21
C TRP A 392 8.26 -12.96 -8.69
N LEU A 393 7.75 -11.83 -8.18
CA LEU A 393 7.61 -11.62 -6.73
C LEU A 393 6.64 -12.62 -6.09
N TRP A 394 5.49 -12.86 -6.73
CA TRP A 394 4.51 -13.84 -6.25
C TRP A 394 5.08 -15.26 -6.21
N HIS A 395 5.79 -15.65 -7.28
CA HIS A 395 6.43 -16.96 -7.34
C HIS A 395 7.40 -17.15 -6.17
N HIS A 396 8.29 -16.19 -5.90
CA HIS A 396 9.22 -16.29 -4.78
C HIS A 396 8.54 -16.23 -3.42
N ALA A 397 7.51 -15.39 -3.24
CA ALA A 397 6.71 -15.39 -2.02
C ALA A 397 6.05 -16.75 -1.78
N LYS A 398 5.49 -17.38 -2.82
CA LYS A 398 4.88 -18.73 -2.73
C LYS A 398 5.88 -19.79 -2.28
N GLN A 399 7.11 -19.77 -2.80
CA GLN A 399 8.15 -20.74 -2.41
C GLN A 399 8.45 -20.72 -0.91
N GLU A 400 8.23 -19.60 -0.20
CA GLU A 400 8.46 -19.48 1.25
C GLU A 400 7.44 -20.26 2.11
N TRP A 401 6.34 -20.71 1.49
CA TRP A 401 5.24 -21.42 2.16
C TRP A 401 5.16 -22.90 1.79
N LEU A 402 5.97 -23.37 0.83
CA LEU A 402 6.01 -24.78 0.45
C LEU A 402 6.74 -25.62 1.51
N ASP A 403 6.27 -26.85 1.71
CA ASP A 403 6.96 -27.82 2.56
C ASP A 403 8.30 -28.22 1.91
N LEU A 404 9.36 -28.25 2.72
CA LEU A 404 10.68 -28.71 2.30
C LEU A 404 10.74 -30.23 2.49
N VAL A 405 10.25 -30.96 1.50
CA VAL A 405 10.40 -32.42 1.44
C VAL A 405 11.66 -32.72 0.65
N ASP A 406 12.58 -33.47 1.25
CA ASP A 406 13.71 -34.04 0.52
C ASP A 406 13.16 -35.11 -0.42
N GLU A 407 13.02 -34.80 -1.71
CA GLU A 407 12.61 -35.79 -2.72
C GLU A 407 13.66 -36.87 -2.96
N GLY A 408 14.84 -36.76 -2.34
CA GLY A 408 15.81 -37.83 -2.26
C GLY A 408 16.69 -37.98 -3.50
N ALA A 409 17.95 -38.32 -3.18
CA ALA A 409 19.00 -38.80 -4.06
C ALA A 409 18.70 -40.14 -4.75
#